data_AF-A0A4R7V067-F1
#
_entry.id   AF-A0A4R7V067-F1
#
_cell.length_a   1.000
_cell.length_b   1.000
_cell.length_c   1.000
_cell.angle_alpha   90.00
_cell.angle_beta   90.00
_cell.angle_gamma   90.00
#
_symmetry.space_group_name_H-M   'P 1'
#
loop_
_entity.id
_entity.type
_entity.pdbx_description
1 polymer ?
#
loop_
_entity_poly.entity_id
_entity_poly.type
_entity_poly.pdbx_seq_one_letter_code
_entity_poly.pdbx_strand_id
1 'polypeptide(L)'
;MRNTTVGLLVAAVLAAGGTTACDTSDDAGTKPSGGDVEKVSDTSGAAPVDELRFPGTTVTAALTGYDRDLRMVGFELVQLEPGEGNMEARYVDVPGDGPHRLPLAPDVKVFSAGSICPADTDTGLSIGADGRGNQPCTAEQLLAALDDGGLTAEIKVDAQDRIAEVAELYHP
;
A
#
# COMPACT_ATOMS: atom_id res chain seq x y z
N MET A 1 13.19 37.90 27.19
CA MET A 1 12.87 39.02 26.27
C MET A 1 11.82 38.50 25.31
N ARG A 2 10.64 39.15 25.31
CA ARG A 2 9.50 38.84 24.43
C ARG A 2 9.83 39.30 23.01
N ASN A 3 9.40 38.56 21.99
CA ASN A 3 9.02 39.21 20.74
C ASN A 3 7.74 38.59 20.19
N THR A 4 6.81 39.47 19.86
CA THR A 4 5.39 39.26 19.57
C THR A 4 5.10 39.97 18.26
N THR A 5 4.49 39.33 17.26
CA THR A 5 3.69 39.92 16.14
C THR A 5 3.10 38.71 15.37
N VAL A 6 1.81 38.35 15.27
CA VAL A 6 0.48 38.98 15.02
C VAL A 6 0.25 39.44 13.58
N GLY A 7 -0.78 38.88 12.93
CA GLY A 7 -1.40 39.37 11.67
C GLY A 7 -1.86 38.20 10.77
N LEU A 8 -3.08 37.64 10.80
CA LEU A 8 -4.48 38.13 10.74
C LEU A 8 -5.10 38.05 9.32
N LEU A 9 -6.14 37.20 9.21
CA LEU A 9 -7.38 37.23 8.42
C LEU A 9 -7.37 37.51 6.90
N VAL A 10 -8.03 36.60 6.15
CA VAL A 10 -9.18 36.93 5.28
C VAL A 10 -10.21 35.78 5.32
N ALA A 11 -11.49 36.15 5.38
CA ALA A 11 -12.65 35.28 5.55
C ALA A 11 -13.45 35.06 4.25
N ALA A 12 -14.17 33.92 4.23
CA ALA A 12 -15.54 33.65 3.77
C ALA A 12 -16.03 34.01 2.34
N VAL A 13 -16.65 33.03 1.68
CA VAL A 13 -17.89 33.20 0.88
C VAL A 13 -18.82 31.98 1.07
N LEU A 14 -20.09 32.26 1.33
CA LEU A 14 -21.25 31.37 1.47
C LEU A 14 -21.89 31.00 0.12
N ALA A 15 -22.64 29.88 0.07
CA ALA A 15 -24.02 29.76 -0.45
C ALA A 15 -24.51 28.30 -0.29
N ALA A 16 -25.53 28.00 0.52
CA ALA A 16 -26.97 27.83 0.15
C ALA A 16 -27.18 26.62 -0.79
N GLY A 17 -27.98 25.58 -0.50
CA GLY A 17 -29.30 25.53 0.10
C GLY A 17 -30.23 24.84 -0.91
N GLY A 18 -30.97 23.79 -0.52
CA GLY A 18 -31.90 23.12 -1.43
C GLY A 18 -32.42 21.78 -0.92
N THR A 19 -33.47 21.83 -0.10
CA THR A 19 -34.34 20.70 0.21
C THR A 19 -35.42 20.57 -0.86
N THR A 20 -35.61 19.37 -1.43
CA THR A 20 -36.91 19.01 -2.03
C THR A 20 -37.19 17.54 -1.77
N ALA A 21 -38.31 17.28 -1.11
CA ALA A 21 -38.96 15.98 -0.96
C ALA A 21 -40.25 15.96 -1.79
N CYS A 22 -40.85 14.76 -1.91
CA CYS A 22 -42.02 14.35 -2.72
C CYS A 22 -41.64 14.04 -4.18
N ASP A 23 -41.93 12.85 -4.72
CA ASP A 23 -43.27 12.28 -4.85
C ASP A 23 -43.31 10.73 -4.91
N THR A 24 -44.38 10.16 -4.35
CA THR A 24 -44.81 8.76 -4.43
C THR A 24 -45.53 8.47 -5.75
N SER A 25 -45.40 7.26 -6.32
CA SER A 25 -46.50 6.50 -6.97
C SER A 25 -46.03 5.11 -7.42
N ASP A 26 -46.57 4.07 -6.77
CA ASP A 26 -46.78 2.74 -7.34
C ASP A 26 -47.97 2.81 -8.32
N ASP A 27 -47.84 2.30 -9.55
CA ASP A 27 -48.94 1.62 -10.25
C ASP A 27 -48.42 0.71 -11.37
N ALA A 28 -49.15 -0.38 -11.61
CA ALA A 28 -48.74 -1.55 -12.35
C ALA A 28 -49.17 -1.49 -13.82
N GLY A 29 -48.29 -1.99 -14.71
CA GLY A 29 -48.63 -2.70 -15.93
C GLY A 29 -49.29 -1.91 -17.07
N THR A 30 -48.57 -1.75 -18.19
CA THR A 30 -49.04 -2.08 -19.57
C THR A 30 -47.85 -1.99 -20.53
N LYS A 31 -47.64 -3.05 -21.31
CA LYS A 31 -46.65 -3.15 -22.39
C LYS A 31 -47.20 -2.50 -23.67
N PRO A 32 -46.38 -1.76 -24.43
CA PRO A 32 -46.40 -1.92 -25.88
C PRO A 32 -45.00 -2.02 -26.51
N SER A 33 -44.99 -2.63 -27.69
CA SER A 33 -43.82 -2.91 -28.53
C SER A 33 -43.45 -1.72 -29.43
N GLY A 34 -42.15 -1.56 -29.69
CA GLY A 34 -41.62 -1.06 -30.97
C GLY A 34 -40.92 0.30 -30.94
N GLY A 35 -39.64 0.31 -31.32
CA GLY A 35 -39.02 1.41 -32.06
C GLY A 35 -38.04 2.32 -31.30
N ASP A 36 -36.77 2.17 -31.67
CA ASP A 36 -35.79 3.25 -31.86
C ASP A 36 -35.02 3.84 -30.64
N VAL A 37 -33.80 3.28 -30.50
CA VAL A 37 -32.52 3.88 -30.10
C VAL A 37 -32.56 5.26 -29.43
N GLU A 38 -32.40 5.27 -28.11
CA GLU A 38 -31.54 6.27 -27.46
C GLU A 38 -30.68 5.57 -26.41
N LYS A 39 -29.37 5.61 -26.64
CA LYS A 39 -28.33 5.09 -25.76
C LYS A 39 -28.27 6.00 -24.53
N VAL A 40 -29.07 5.69 -23.51
CA VAL A 40 -28.92 6.30 -22.18
C VAL A 40 -27.76 5.61 -21.48
N SER A 41 -26.57 6.14 -21.73
CA SER A 41 -25.39 5.87 -20.93
C SER A 41 -25.52 6.66 -19.62
N ASP A 42 -26.28 6.14 -18.66
CA ASP A 42 -26.13 6.55 -17.26
C ASP A 42 -25.12 5.62 -16.59
N THR A 43 -23.86 5.83 -16.94
CA THR A 43 -22.75 5.42 -16.10
C THR A 43 -22.79 6.30 -14.87
N SER A 44 -23.47 5.82 -13.81
CA SER A 44 -23.24 6.29 -12.45
C SER A 44 -21.73 6.41 -12.25
N GLY A 45 -21.27 7.61 -11.91
CA GLY A 45 -19.89 7.90 -11.56
C GLY A 45 -19.50 7.12 -10.32
N ALA A 46 -19.13 5.86 -10.50
CA ALA A 46 -18.21 5.20 -9.60
C ALA A 46 -16.89 5.95 -9.77
N ALA A 47 -16.38 6.51 -8.67
CA ALA A 47 -14.95 6.77 -8.56
C ALA A 47 -14.21 5.50 -9.05
N PRO A 48 -13.09 5.63 -9.79
CA PRO A 48 -12.35 4.46 -10.21
C PRO A 48 -12.15 3.57 -8.99
N VAL A 49 -12.72 2.38 -9.03
CA VAL A 49 -12.29 1.32 -8.12
C VAL A 49 -10.81 1.19 -8.42
N ASP A 50 -9.96 1.55 -7.45
CA ASP A 50 -8.53 1.30 -7.59
C ASP A 50 -8.40 -0.17 -7.98
N GLU A 51 -7.97 -0.39 -9.22
CA GLU A 51 -7.82 -1.73 -9.76
C GLU A 51 -6.78 -2.43 -8.88
N LEU A 52 -7.21 -3.47 -8.16
CA LEU A 52 -6.33 -4.25 -7.30
C LEU A 52 -5.17 -4.76 -8.15
N ARG A 53 -3.96 -4.35 -7.82
CA ARG A 53 -2.73 -4.62 -8.57
C ARG A 53 -2.02 -5.88 -8.09
N PHE A 54 -2.12 -6.19 -6.80
CA PHE A 54 -1.38 -7.29 -6.18
C PHE A 54 -2.25 -8.31 -5.42
N PRO A 55 -3.51 -8.59 -5.80
CA PRO A 55 -4.43 -9.31 -4.93
C PRO A 55 -3.98 -10.77 -4.73
N GLY A 56 -3.75 -11.15 -3.47
CA GLY A 56 -3.38 -12.52 -3.09
C GLY A 56 -2.00 -12.97 -3.60
N THR A 57 -1.09 -12.03 -3.85
CA THR A 57 0.23 -12.31 -4.41
C THR A 57 1.32 -12.41 -3.34
N THR A 58 2.45 -13.00 -3.72
CA THR A 58 3.70 -12.95 -2.95
C THR A 58 4.77 -12.48 -3.89
N VAL A 59 5.50 -11.44 -3.51
CA VAL A 59 6.53 -10.80 -4.35
C VAL A 59 7.78 -10.49 -3.53
N THR A 60 8.91 -10.41 -4.21
CA THR A 60 10.15 -9.88 -3.63
C THR A 60 10.25 -8.41 -3.96
N ALA A 61 10.50 -7.58 -2.96
CA ALA A 61 10.48 -6.14 -3.08
C ALA A 61 11.59 -5.48 -2.26
N ALA A 62 12.09 -4.36 -2.77
CA ALA A 62 12.80 -3.38 -1.96
C ALA A 62 11.76 -2.44 -1.35
N LEU A 63 11.54 -2.51 -0.04
CA LEU A 63 10.73 -1.54 0.68
C LEU A 63 11.51 -0.24 0.82
N THR A 64 10.95 0.86 0.37
CA THR A 64 11.66 2.14 0.21
C THR A 64 11.26 3.19 1.24
N GLY A 65 10.18 2.98 1.98
CA GLY A 65 9.77 3.86 3.08
C GLY A 65 8.29 3.72 3.44
N TYR A 66 7.87 4.51 4.43
CA TYR A 66 6.46 4.63 4.82
C TYR A 66 5.95 6.08 4.69
N ASP A 67 4.93 6.26 3.87
CA ASP A 67 4.21 7.53 3.77
C ASP A 67 3.18 7.62 4.90
N ARG A 68 3.45 8.46 5.90
CA ARG A 68 2.59 8.60 7.08
C ARG A 68 1.27 9.33 6.79
N ASP A 69 1.25 10.20 5.79
CA ASP A 69 0.05 10.96 5.42
C ASP A 69 -0.95 10.06 4.69
N LEU A 70 -0.43 9.20 3.80
CA LEU A 70 -1.23 8.23 3.05
C LEU A 70 -1.40 6.90 3.78
N ARG A 71 -0.57 6.64 4.81
CA ARG A 71 -0.45 5.37 5.55
C ARG A 71 -0.12 4.20 4.63
N MET A 72 0.83 4.40 3.71
CA MET A 72 1.21 3.45 2.67
C MET A 72 2.71 3.12 2.75
N VAL A 73 3.05 1.84 2.62
CA VAL A 73 4.43 1.40 2.43
C VAL A 73 4.79 1.52 0.95
N GLY A 74 5.86 2.25 0.65
CA GLY A 74 6.45 2.32 -0.68
C GLY A 74 7.38 1.14 -0.94
N PHE A 75 7.33 0.58 -2.15
CA PHE A 75 8.24 -0.49 -2.55
C PHE A 75 8.44 -0.57 -4.07
N GLU A 76 9.50 -1.23 -4.49
CA GLU A 76 9.81 -1.54 -5.88
C GLU A 76 10.00 -3.06 -6.01
N LEU A 77 9.46 -3.66 -7.08
CA LEU A 77 9.65 -5.08 -7.30
C LEU A 77 11.11 -5.34 -7.69
N VAL A 78 11.70 -6.34 -7.04
CA VAL A 78 13.08 -6.75 -7.34
C VAL A 78 13.14 -8.24 -7.61
N GLN A 79 14.12 -8.63 -8.42
CA GLN A 79 14.40 -10.01 -8.77
C GLN A 79 15.86 -10.34 -8.49
N LEU A 80 16.12 -11.58 -8.09
CA LEU A 80 17.48 -12.06 -7.89
C LEU A 80 18.14 -12.27 -9.26
N GLU A 81 19.10 -11.43 -9.59
CA GLU A 81 19.99 -11.61 -10.73
C GLU A 81 21.14 -12.53 -10.29
N PRO A 82 21.31 -13.72 -10.91
CA PRO A 82 22.43 -14.57 -10.61
C PRO A 82 23.72 -13.85 -10.97
N GLY A 83 24.70 -13.91 -10.07
CA GLY A 83 26.00 -13.32 -10.32
C GLY A 83 26.68 -13.96 -11.52
N GLU A 84 27.32 -13.14 -12.36
CA GLU A 84 28.10 -13.62 -13.50
C GLU A 84 29.58 -13.78 -13.12
N GLY A 85 30.14 -14.97 -13.37
CA GLY A 85 31.55 -15.26 -13.08
C GLY A 85 31.85 -15.29 -11.58
N ASN A 86 32.66 -14.34 -11.10
CA ASN A 86 33.04 -14.21 -9.68
C ASN A 86 32.17 -13.20 -8.92
N MET A 87 31.08 -12.71 -9.53
CA MET A 87 30.15 -11.81 -8.87
C MET A 87 29.15 -12.61 -8.04
N GLU A 88 28.75 -12.06 -6.90
CA GLU A 88 27.68 -12.61 -6.09
C GLU A 88 26.32 -12.28 -6.72
N ALA A 89 25.31 -13.08 -6.39
CA ALA A 89 23.94 -12.78 -6.80
C ALA A 89 23.46 -11.50 -6.11
N ARG A 90 22.64 -10.71 -6.80
CA ARG A 90 22.13 -9.43 -6.29
C ARG A 90 20.68 -9.24 -6.66
N TYR A 91 19.95 -8.51 -5.83
CA TYR A 91 18.62 -8.04 -6.22
C TYR A 91 18.74 -6.82 -7.13
N VAL A 92 18.02 -6.86 -8.24
CA VAL A 92 17.89 -5.77 -9.21
C VAL A 92 16.42 -5.50 -9.47
N ASP A 93 16.09 -4.28 -9.87
CA ASP A 93 14.71 -3.89 -10.19
C ASP A 93 14.17 -4.74 -11.33
N VAL A 94 12.88 -5.08 -11.26
CA VAL A 94 12.19 -5.76 -12.35
C VAL A 94 12.06 -4.80 -13.54
N PRO A 95 12.61 -5.13 -14.73
CA PRO A 95 12.60 -4.21 -15.86
C PRO A 95 11.18 -3.84 -16.31
N GLY A 96 10.92 -2.54 -16.41
CA GLY A 96 9.62 -2.01 -16.82
C GLY A 96 8.60 -1.90 -15.67
N ASP A 97 8.98 -2.30 -14.45
CA ASP A 97 8.26 -2.00 -13.23
C ASP A 97 8.65 -0.61 -12.68
N GLY A 98 7.86 -0.08 -11.74
CA GLY A 98 8.11 1.21 -11.11
C GLY A 98 7.71 1.20 -9.64
N PRO A 99 7.74 2.37 -8.96
CA PRO A 99 7.41 2.43 -7.54
C PRO A 99 5.92 2.14 -7.31
N HIS A 100 5.66 1.29 -6.32
CA HIS A 100 4.33 0.93 -5.84
C HIS A 100 4.12 1.40 -4.41
N ARG A 101 2.86 1.43 -4.01
CA ARG A 101 2.44 1.76 -2.64
C ARG A 101 1.26 0.90 -2.26
N LEU A 102 1.33 0.27 -1.09
CA LEU A 102 0.21 -0.48 -0.52
C LEU A 102 0.10 -0.20 0.99
N PRO A 103 -1.11 -0.23 1.56
CA PRO A 103 -1.29 -0.09 3.00
C PRO A 103 -0.86 -1.39 3.71
N LEU A 104 -0.50 -1.29 4.98
CA LEU A 104 -0.34 -2.47 5.83
C LEU A 104 -1.71 -3.05 6.21
N ALA A 105 -1.82 -4.37 6.24
CA ALA A 105 -2.95 -5.04 6.86
C ALA A 105 -2.95 -4.76 8.38
N PRO A 106 -4.12 -4.69 9.03
CA PRO A 106 -4.21 -4.41 10.47
C PRO A 106 -3.52 -5.48 11.35
N ASP A 107 -3.39 -6.70 10.85
CA ASP A 107 -2.78 -7.86 11.49
C ASP A 107 -1.51 -8.33 10.76
N VAL A 108 -0.78 -7.38 10.13
CA VAL A 108 0.45 -7.68 9.41
C VAL A 108 1.43 -8.48 10.26
N LYS A 109 1.98 -9.54 9.67
CA LYS A 109 3.04 -10.34 10.27
C LYS A 109 4.38 -9.84 9.77
N VAL A 110 5.32 -9.59 10.68
CA VAL A 110 6.64 -9.07 10.35
C VAL A 110 7.69 -10.04 10.86
N PHE A 111 8.63 -10.42 10.00
CA PHE A 111 9.75 -11.28 10.34
C PHE A 111 11.08 -10.64 9.93
N SER A 112 12.00 -10.49 10.87
CA SER A 112 13.32 -9.92 10.66
C SER A 112 14.38 -10.99 10.52
N ALA A 113 15.35 -10.70 9.65
CA ALA A 113 16.65 -11.36 9.59
C ALA A 113 17.68 -10.67 10.50
N GLY A 114 17.52 -9.36 10.73
CA GLY A 114 18.27 -8.62 11.75
C GLY A 114 18.09 -7.10 11.74
N SER A 115 17.55 -6.48 10.67
CA SER A 115 17.45 -5.01 10.59
C SER A 115 16.09 -4.44 11.02
N ILE A 116 14.99 -5.19 10.89
CA ILE A 116 13.65 -4.65 11.19
C ILE A 116 13.42 -4.45 12.69
N CYS A 117 13.70 -5.48 13.50
CA CYS A 117 13.69 -5.32 14.93
C CYS A 117 15.10 -5.52 15.46
N PRO A 118 15.56 -4.68 16.41
CA PRO A 118 16.87 -4.86 17.02
C PRO A 118 16.90 -6.25 17.61
N ALA A 119 17.74 -7.13 17.05
CA ALA A 119 18.10 -8.35 17.73
C ALA A 119 18.62 -7.93 19.11
N ASP A 120 18.15 -8.58 20.18
CA ASP A 120 18.93 -8.53 21.41
C ASP A 120 20.37 -8.88 21.01
N THR A 121 21.35 -8.11 21.47
CA THR A 121 22.75 -8.25 21.02
C THR A 121 23.33 -9.66 21.21
N ASP A 122 22.58 -10.54 21.88
CA ASP A 122 22.86 -11.93 22.19
C ASP A 122 22.20 -12.96 21.23
N THR A 123 21.19 -12.58 20.43
CA THR A 123 20.46 -13.53 19.55
C THR A 123 21.00 -13.61 18.12
N GLY A 124 21.74 -12.60 17.66
CA GLY A 124 22.33 -12.59 16.31
C GLY A 124 21.28 -12.57 15.18
N LEU A 125 21.74 -12.90 13.97
CA LEU A 125 20.87 -13.00 12.78
C LEU A 125 19.92 -14.19 12.90
N SER A 126 18.65 -13.98 12.56
CA SER A 126 17.61 -15.00 12.66
C SER A 126 17.03 -15.32 11.28
N ILE A 127 17.65 -16.28 10.60
CA ILE A 127 17.41 -16.55 9.17
C ILE A 127 16.93 -18.00 9.00
N GLY A 128 15.86 -18.18 8.22
CA GLY A 128 15.34 -19.47 7.79
C GLY A 128 16.19 -20.11 6.68
N ALA A 129 15.90 -21.38 6.37
CA ALA A 129 16.62 -22.12 5.31
C ALA A 129 16.40 -21.55 3.89
N ASP A 130 15.43 -20.65 3.74
CA ASP A 130 15.03 -19.96 2.52
C ASP A 130 15.61 -18.54 2.41
N GLY A 131 16.49 -18.13 3.34
CA GLY A 131 17.08 -16.80 3.36
C GLY A 131 16.16 -15.71 3.91
N ARG A 132 14.94 -16.06 4.35
CA ARG A 132 14.01 -15.12 4.99
C ARG A 132 14.28 -14.99 6.48
N GLY A 133 14.06 -13.81 7.01
CA GLY A 133 13.97 -13.56 8.44
C GLY A 133 12.91 -14.45 9.07
N ASN A 134 13.19 -14.97 10.26
CA ASN A 134 12.24 -15.79 11.02
C ASN A 134 11.98 -15.25 12.44
N GLN A 135 12.63 -14.14 12.83
CA GLN A 135 12.38 -13.49 14.12
C GLN A 135 11.11 -12.65 14.03
N PRO A 136 10.06 -12.94 14.81
CA PRO A 136 8.84 -12.13 14.80
C PRO A 136 9.12 -10.71 15.31
N CYS A 137 8.61 -9.71 14.61
CA CYS A 137 8.64 -8.30 15.00
C CYS A 137 7.23 -7.69 14.97
N THR A 138 7.13 -6.48 15.50
CA THR A 138 5.92 -5.65 15.46
C THR A 138 5.84 -4.82 14.18
N ALA A 139 4.64 -4.36 13.83
CA ALA A 139 4.45 -3.43 12.73
C ALA A 139 5.16 -2.10 13.00
N GLU A 140 5.19 -1.62 14.24
CA GLU A 140 5.88 -0.40 14.64
C GLU A 140 7.39 -0.49 14.40
N GLN A 141 8.00 -1.66 14.65
CA GLN A 141 9.41 -1.91 14.34
C GLN A 141 9.68 -1.89 12.83
N LEU A 142 8.80 -2.48 12.02
CA LEU A 142 8.90 -2.35 10.55
C LEU A 142 8.85 -0.88 10.12
N LEU A 143 7.89 -0.10 10.63
CA LEU A 143 7.76 1.30 10.25
C LEU A 143 8.98 2.13 10.67
N ALA A 144 9.55 1.85 11.85
CA ALA A 144 10.78 2.50 12.30
C ALA A 144 11.96 2.13 11.40
N ALA A 145 12.12 0.85 11.03
CA ALA A 145 13.16 0.41 10.12
C ALA A 145 13.05 1.10 8.75
N LEU A 146 11.82 1.26 8.24
CA LEU A 146 11.53 1.97 6.99
C LEU A 146 11.81 3.48 7.06
N ASP A 147 11.77 4.08 8.25
CA ASP A 147 12.18 5.48 8.45
C ASP A 147 13.71 5.62 8.50
N ASP A 148 14.42 4.60 9.00
CA ASP A 148 15.89 4.57 9.10
C ASP A 148 16.55 4.19 7.75
N GLY A 149 15.82 3.49 6.87
CA GLY A 149 16.26 3.14 5.52
C GLY A 149 15.35 2.14 4.82
N GLY A 150 15.63 1.85 3.55
CA GLY A 150 14.95 0.76 2.84
C GLY A 150 15.50 -0.62 3.22
N LEU A 151 14.73 -1.68 2.92
CA LEU A 151 15.16 -3.06 3.12
C LEU A 151 14.59 -3.97 2.02
N THR A 152 15.31 -5.05 1.69
CA THR A 152 14.80 -6.08 0.78
C THR A 152 14.01 -7.12 1.57
N ALA A 153 12.79 -7.43 1.11
CA ALA A 153 11.90 -8.38 1.76
C ALA A 153 11.08 -9.18 0.75
N GLU A 154 10.62 -10.35 1.18
CA GLU A 154 9.43 -10.96 0.60
C GLU A 154 8.20 -10.36 1.27
N ILE A 155 7.23 -9.91 0.47
CA ILE A 155 5.95 -9.43 0.96
C ILE A 155 4.81 -10.31 0.44
N LYS A 156 3.84 -10.60 1.32
CA LYS A 156 2.56 -11.21 0.93
C LYS A 156 1.48 -10.18 0.98
N VAL A 157 0.71 -10.09 -0.10
CA VAL A 157 -0.41 -9.15 -0.24
C VAL A 157 -1.72 -9.93 -0.13
N ASP A 158 -2.65 -9.43 0.67
CA ASP A 158 -3.98 -10.04 0.82
C ASP A 158 -4.88 -9.80 -0.40
N ALA A 159 -6.11 -10.32 -0.35
CA ALA A 159 -7.07 -10.16 -1.45
C ALA A 159 -7.61 -8.72 -1.60
N GLN A 160 -7.25 -7.83 -0.69
CA GLN A 160 -7.67 -6.42 -0.64
C GLN A 160 -6.51 -5.46 -0.91
N ASP A 161 -5.42 -5.95 -1.50
CA ASP A 161 -4.21 -5.16 -1.79
C ASP A 161 -3.57 -4.54 -0.55
N ARG A 162 -3.49 -5.30 0.54
CA ARG A 162 -2.78 -4.87 1.76
C ARG A 162 -1.65 -5.82 2.05
N ILE A 163 -0.51 -5.28 2.49
CA ILE A 163 0.64 -6.08 2.89
C ILE A 163 0.28 -6.80 4.19
N ALA A 164 0.09 -8.12 4.09
CA ALA A 164 -0.30 -8.99 5.18
C ALA A 164 0.89 -9.69 5.85
N GLU A 165 2.00 -9.83 5.14
CA GLU A 165 3.23 -10.37 5.69
C GLU A 165 4.45 -9.68 5.08
N VAL A 166 5.46 -9.42 5.90
CA VAL A 166 6.78 -8.94 5.49
C VAL A 166 7.83 -9.86 6.12
N ALA A 167 8.68 -10.46 5.30
CA ALA A 167 9.83 -11.23 5.76
C ALA A 167 11.10 -10.66 5.13
N GLU A 168 11.96 -10.06 5.96
CA GLU A 168 13.24 -9.50 5.55
C GLU A 168 14.10 -10.57 4.85
N LEU A 169 14.75 -10.21 3.75
CA LEU A 169 15.65 -11.10 3.03
C LEU A 169 17.09 -10.79 3.41
N TYR A 170 17.77 -11.77 4.00
CA TYR A 170 19.16 -11.63 4.41
C TYR A 170 20.13 -11.67 3.22
N HIS A 171 21.06 -10.72 3.21
CA HIS A 171 22.19 -10.67 2.30
C HIS A 171 23.49 -10.65 3.10
N PRO A 172 24.33 -11.70 3.01
CA PRO A 172 25.64 -11.71 3.65
C PRO A 172 26.63 -10.72 3.04
#